data_AF-A0AAV9PCE6-F1
#
_entry.id   AF-A0AAV9PCE6-F1
#
_cell.length_a   1.000
_cell.length_b   1.000
_cell.length_c   1.000
_cell.angle_alpha   90.00
_cell.angle_beta   90.00
_cell.angle_gamma   90.00
#
_symmetry.space_group_name_H-M   'P 1'
#
loop_
_entity.id
_entity.type
_entity.pdbx_description
1 polymer ?
#
loop_
_entity_poly.entity_id
_entity_poly.type
_entity_poly.pdbx_seq_one_letter_code
_entity_poly.pdbx_strand_id
1 'polypeptide(L)'
;MAAPKATKIPSLVYGTAWKKENTRRLVKQAVSSGFRGIDTAAQPKHYQEDLVGDGIKDALQDGDLGRNDLYIQTKFTATHGQDLKRLPYDPATSIADQVSTSVTSSLHNLRHEEESPSYIDCLVLHSPYPSMAETQQAWRAMESCVPTKVHTLGLSNVYQPGVLQALYDFATVKPSVLQNRFYAATGYDRAIRAFCAEKGMVYQSFWTLTANPELLKSTAVGKLSEAVGVSRAVALYSLVMGLGDVSVLGLERTVYLCSADSSRPLNTNMEPEPFKIPTFDSLPLDKSGPDGNAWGLFGQNDQLGRLNLLTKAVVAAAASEIREGLRISLDWPLNKPLQINNFRQRFEHEFLPQPPMALNDDAVSFNTQCSTQWDGFRHYGYQKPKKFYQGHTQEEFSTGQPGPLGIDGMHRVLSQEIATDDVAIVYSENGGIIGRGVLLDWYAWAQANGEVLSPIQTGAVRLQHLKTIVEEHGISIRQGDILFIRCGFTAAYEQLSVSECKDFPNRQPGGYLGFEATRESLRWLWDCGFAAIASDSASFERGPATGSYNDPEVTIHQWALAGWGMPIGEMFDLEALAGACRERGRWTFFLCSVPLKVSHPIPRRRQDDVLTTSLKIPGGVASPGNAVAIL
;
A
#
# COMPACT_ATOMS: atom_id res chain seq x y z
N MET A 1 -28.27 17.82 -35.79
CA MET A 1 -27.78 17.17 -34.55
C MET A 1 -27.85 18.21 -33.44
N ALA A 2 -28.43 17.88 -32.28
CA ALA A 2 -28.42 18.79 -31.14
C ALA A 2 -26.97 19.08 -30.72
N ALA A 3 -26.65 20.33 -30.39
CA ALA A 3 -25.33 20.67 -29.87
C ALA A 3 -25.04 19.82 -28.62
N PRO A 4 -23.83 19.23 -28.48
CA PRO A 4 -23.49 18.45 -27.30
C PRO A 4 -23.71 19.31 -26.05
N LYS A 5 -24.39 18.73 -25.07
CA LYS A 5 -24.68 19.37 -23.79
C LYS A 5 -23.33 19.68 -23.12
N ALA A 6 -23.01 20.95 -22.92
CA ALA A 6 -21.72 21.34 -22.34
C ALA A 6 -21.54 20.67 -20.95
N THR A 7 -20.50 19.85 -20.81
CA THR A 7 -20.16 19.18 -19.55
C THR A 7 -19.82 20.24 -18.51
N LYS A 8 -20.57 20.30 -17.41
CA LYS A 8 -20.34 21.25 -16.32
C LYS A 8 -18.96 21.00 -15.71
N ILE A 9 -18.16 22.05 -15.53
CA ILE A 9 -16.84 21.96 -14.90
C ILE A 9 -17.00 21.39 -13.48
N PRO A 10 -16.35 20.25 -13.15
CA PRO A 10 -16.44 19.66 -11.82
C PRO A 10 -15.75 20.53 -10.75
N SER A 11 -16.28 20.53 -9.54
CA SER A 11 -15.65 21.21 -8.39
C SER A 11 -14.34 20.55 -7.96
N LEU A 12 -14.18 19.26 -8.24
CA LEU A 12 -12.93 18.52 -8.08
C LEU A 12 -12.44 17.99 -9.41
N VAL A 13 -11.18 18.26 -9.73
CA VAL A 13 -10.54 17.80 -10.96
C VAL A 13 -9.24 17.08 -10.60
N TYR A 14 -9.10 15.85 -11.11
CA TYR A 14 -7.95 15.01 -10.84
C TYR A 14 -6.74 15.43 -11.68
N GLY A 15 -5.67 15.90 -11.03
CA GLY A 15 -4.46 16.34 -11.73
C GLY A 15 -3.51 15.17 -12.00
N THR A 16 -2.90 15.11 -13.18
CA THR A 16 -2.06 13.97 -13.62
C THR A 16 -0.55 14.23 -13.62
N ALA A 17 -0.11 15.42 -13.19
CA ALA A 17 1.31 15.77 -13.09
C ALA A 17 2.08 14.81 -12.17
N TRP A 18 3.33 14.50 -12.53
CA TRP A 18 4.32 13.75 -11.75
C TRP A 18 3.98 12.28 -11.45
N LYS A 19 2.98 11.70 -12.12
CA LYS A 19 2.55 10.30 -11.91
C LYS A 19 3.35 9.28 -12.71
N LYS A 20 4.08 9.72 -13.75
CA LYS A 20 4.95 8.87 -14.60
C LYS A 20 4.22 7.60 -15.09
N GLU A 21 4.83 6.42 -14.98
CA GLU A 21 4.27 5.12 -15.38
C GLU A 21 3.00 4.73 -14.61
N ASN A 22 2.75 5.30 -13.42
CA ASN A 22 1.53 5.05 -12.65
C ASN A 22 0.30 5.80 -13.20
N THR A 23 0.46 6.69 -14.18
CA THR A 23 -0.62 7.56 -14.68
C THR A 23 -1.85 6.78 -15.11
N ARG A 24 -1.70 5.74 -15.93
CA ARG A 24 -2.81 4.91 -16.44
C ARG A 24 -3.66 4.33 -15.32
N ARG A 25 -3.02 3.58 -14.42
CA ARG A 25 -3.66 2.93 -13.26
C ARG A 25 -4.38 3.95 -12.37
N LEU A 26 -3.73 5.08 -12.10
CA LEU A 26 -4.25 6.09 -11.18
C LEU A 26 -5.40 6.92 -11.79
N VAL A 27 -5.39 7.16 -13.11
CA VAL A 27 -6.51 7.80 -13.82
C VAL A 27 -7.72 6.87 -13.82
N LYS A 28 -7.53 5.58 -14.12
CA LYS A 28 -8.58 4.57 -14.02
C LYS A 28 -9.24 4.59 -12.63
N GLN A 29 -8.40 4.48 -11.60
CA GLN A 29 -8.86 4.50 -10.22
C GLN A 29 -9.63 5.78 -9.87
N ALA A 30 -9.18 6.96 -10.32
CA ALA A 30 -9.86 8.22 -10.06
C ALA A 30 -11.27 8.22 -10.67
N VAL A 31 -11.41 7.85 -11.94
CA VAL A 31 -12.71 7.80 -12.63
C VAL A 31 -13.65 6.80 -11.95
N SER A 32 -13.17 5.59 -11.65
CA SER A 32 -13.92 4.56 -10.93
C SER A 32 -14.34 5.00 -9.51
N SER A 33 -13.56 5.88 -8.87
CA SER A 33 -13.88 6.44 -7.55
C SER A 33 -14.83 7.64 -7.58
N GLY A 34 -15.36 8.00 -8.76
CA GLY A 34 -16.34 9.08 -8.91
C GLY A 34 -15.80 10.40 -9.46
N PHE A 35 -14.51 10.51 -9.79
CA PHE A 35 -14.04 11.71 -10.50
C PHE A 35 -14.68 11.80 -11.88
N ARG A 36 -15.08 13.01 -12.24
CA ARG A 36 -15.57 13.36 -13.59
C ARG A 36 -14.70 14.40 -14.27
N GLY A 37 -13.73 14.99 -13.58
CA GLY A 37 -12.78 15.94 -14.16
C GLY A 37 -11.36 15.38 -14.14
N ILE A 38 -10.66 15.44 -15.27
CA ILE A 38 -9.24 15.08 -15.40
C ILE A 38 -8.47 16.28 -15.96
N ASP A 39 -7.38 16.66 -15.32
CA ASP A 39 -6.47 17.73 -15.76
C ASP A 39 -5.08 17.15 -16.07
N THR A 40 -4.67 17.29 -17.32
CA THR A 40 -3.36 16.87 -17.85
C THR A 40 -2.70 18.03 -18.62
N ALA A 41 -1.60 17.81 -19.32
CA ALA A 41 -1.00 18.80 -20.23
C ALA A 41 -0.22 18.13 -21.37
N ALA A 42 -0.16 18.79 -22.53
CA ALA A 42 0.78 18.48 -23.61
C ALA A 42 2.20 18.96 -23.24
N GLN A 43 2.69 18.53 -22.08
CA GLN A 43 3.99 18.86 -21.52
C GLN A 43 4.66 17.58 -21.02
N PRO A 44 5.36 16.84 -21.92
CA PRO A 44 6.04 15.58 -21.60
C PRO A 44 7.21 15.69 -20.61
N LYS A 45 7.31 16.81 -19.90
CA LYS A 45 8.19 17.03 -18.75
C LYS A 45 7.60 16.48 -17.46
N HIS A 46 6.30 16.68 -17.24
CA HIS A 46 5.61 16.31 -15.99
C HIS A 46 4.36 15.45 -16.22
N TYR A 47 3.89 15.35 -17.45
CA TYR A 47 2.61 14.71 -17.81
C TYR A 47 2.85 13.63 -18.86
N GLN A 48 1.96 12.62 -18.90
CA GLN A 48 1.96 11.50 -19.85
C GLN A 48 0.53 11.35 -20.40
N GLU A 49 0.16 12.14 -21.41
CA GLU A 49 -1.23 12.18 -21.93
C GLU A 49 -1.68 10.85 -22.53
N ASP A 50 -0.76 10.10 -23.13
CA ASP A 50 -0.99 8.76 -23.67
C ASP A 50 -1.48 7.80 -22.57
N LEU A 51 -0.81 7.81 -21.41
CA LEU A 51 -1.22 7.01 -20.26
C LEU A 51 -2.53 7.53 -19.63
N VAL A 52 -2.84 8.83 -19.76
CA VAL A 52 -4.15 9.36 -19.35
C VAL A 52 -5.25 8.81 -20.24
N GLY A 53 -5.07 8.82 -21.56
CA GLY A 53 -6.02 8.25 -22.52
C GLY A 53 -6.28 6.77 -22.26
N ASP A 54 -5.22 5.99 -22.07
CA ASP A 54 -5.33 4.58 -21.68
C ASP A 54 -6.11 4.37 -20.39
N GLY A 55 -5.85 5.19 -19.36
CA GLY A 55 -6.54 5.08 -18.06
C GLY A 55 -8.02 5.43 -18.16
N ILE A 56 -8.38 6.39 -19.02
CA ILE A 56 -9.77 6.74 -19.32
C ILE A 56 -10.43 5.58 -20.07
N LYS A 57 -9.78 5.04 -21.10
CA LYS A 57 -10.27 3.87 -21.85
C LYS A 57 -10.57 2.70 -20.93
N ASP A 58 -9.64 2.36 -20.05
CA ASP A 58 -9.84 1.27 -19.07
C ASP A 58 -11.01 1.55 -18.13
N ALA A 59 -11.26 2.81 -17.74
CA ALA A 59 -12.37 3.16 -16.86
C ALA A 59 -13.74 3.15 -17.55
N LEU A 60 -13.79 3.54 -18.83
CA LEU A 60 -15.03 3.52 -19.62
C LEU A 60 -15.42 2.08 -20.03
N GLN A 61 -14.45 1.16 -20.15
CA GLN A 61 -14.74 -0.25 -20.43
C GLN A 61 -15.34 -0.99 -19.23
N ASP A 62 -15.00 -0.59 -18.01
CA ASP A 62 -15.38 -1.30 -16.78
C ASP A 62 -16.71 -0.81 -16.15
N GLY A 63 -17.37 0.20 -16.71
CA GLY A 63 -18.59 0.76 -16.10
C GLY A 63 -19.53 1.45 -17.08
N ASP A 64 -20.64 1.99 -16.55
CA ASP A 64 -21.71 2.61 -17.35
C ASP A 64 -21.42 4.06 -17.80
N LEU A 65 -20.14 4.50 -17.74
CA LEU A 65 -19.75 5.85 -18.12
C LEU A 65 -19.39 5.92 -19.60
N GLY A 66 -19.88 6.95 -20.28
CA GLY A 66 -19.42 7.34 -21.60
C GLY A 66 -18.41 8.49 -21.56
N ARG A 67 -17.75 8.76 -22.69
CA ARG A 67 -16.86 9.93 -22.82
C ARG A 67 -17.52 11.25 -22.42
N ASN A 68 -18.83 11.40 -22.68
CA ASN A 68 -19.60 12.61 -22.39
C ASN A 68 -19.87 12.82 -20.88
N ASP A 69 -19.59 11.82 -20.04
CA ASP A 69 -19.67 11.97 -18.58
C ASP A 69 -18.39 12.57 -17.99
N LEU A 70 -17.33 12.68 -18.78
CA LEU A 70 -16.03 13.18 -18.35
C LEU A 70 -15.77 14.59 -18.89
N TYR A 71 -15.15 15.41 -18.05
CA TYR A 71 -14.55 16.69 -18.38
C TYR A 71 -13.02 16.50 -18.46
N ILE A 72 -12.48 16.50 -19.68
CA ILE A 72 -11.05 16.36 -19.93
C ILE A 72 -10.44 17.72 -20.27
N GLN A 73 -9.52 18.16 -19.43
CA GLN A 73 -8.78 19.40 -19.59
C GLN A 73 -7.31 19.10 -19.86
N THR A 74 -6.75 19.72 -20.90
CA THR A 74 -5.31 19.69 -21.18
C THR A 74 -4.77 21.10 -21.43
N LYS A 75 -3.45 21.22 -21.60
CA LYS A 75 -2.75 22.50 -21.71
C LYS A 75 -1.83 22.54 -22.91
N PHE A 76 -1.92 23.60 -23.70
CA PHE A 76 -0.86 23.97 -24.63
C PHE A 76 0.27 24.65 -23.83
N THR A 77 1.49 24.14 -24.00
CA THR A 77 2.66 24.67 -23.30
C THR A 77 3.66 25.18 -24.31
N ALA A 78 3.97 26.47 -24.26
CA ALA A 78 4.98 27.12 -25.09
C ALA A 78 6.38 26.50 -24.91
N THR A 79 7.26 26.70 -25.89
CA THR A 79 8.60 26.08 -25.95
C THR A 79 9.44 26.32 -24.68
N HIS A 80 9.38 27.52 -24.10
CA HIS A 80 10.10 27.85 -22.85
C HIS A 80 9.63 27.06 -21.62
N GLY A 81 8.43 26.47 -21.68
CA GLY A 81 7.86 25.62 -20.63
C GLY A 81 8.05 24.12 -20.88
N GLN A 82 8.67 23.72 -21.99
CA GLN A 82 8.75 22.33 -22.43
C GLN A 82 10.08 21.65 -22.05
N ASP A 83 10.10 20.32 -22.16
CA ASP A 83 11.33 19.56 -22.34
C ASP A 83 11.69 19.56 -23.83
N LEU A 84 12.79 20.23 -24.20
CA LEU A 84 13.21 20.40 -25.60
C LEU A 84 13.48 19.07 -26.34
N LYS A 85 13.69 17.97 -25.61
CA LYS A 85 13.91 16.65 -26.23
C LYS A 85 12.63 15.92 -26.59
N ARG A 86 11.49 16.34 -26.04
CA ARG A 86 10.20 15.64 -26.14
C ARG A 86 9.07 16.62 -26.43
N LEU A 87 9.30 17.54 -27.35
CA LEU A 87 8.31 18.52 -27.77
C LEU A 87 7.19 17.82 -28.56
N PRO A 88 5.90 18.16 -28.31
CA PRO A 88 4.79 17.62 -29.09
C PRO A 88 4.62 18.29 -30.47
N TYR A 89 5.50 19.24 -30.82
CA TYR A 89 5.48 20.01 -32.06
C TYR A 89 6.89 20.51 -32.40
N ASP A 90 7.10 20.97 -33.63
CA ASP A 90 8.37 21.57 -34.06
C ASP A 90 8.50 23.02 -33.55
N PRO A 91 9.50 23.35 -32.72
CA PRO A 91 9.67 24.68 -32.14
C PRO A 91 10.04 25.77 -33.18
N ALA A 92 10.46 25.39 -34.39
CA ALA A 92 10.79 26.32 -35.48
C ALA A 92 9.56 26.81 -36.26
N THR A 93 8.40 26.18 -36.07
CA THR A 93 7.15 26.55 -36.75
C THR A 93 6.49 27.76 -36.10
N SER A 94 5.50 28.35 -36.78
CA SER A 94 4.76 29.49 -36.22
C SER A 94 4.02 29.12 -34.94
N ILE A 95 3.74 30.08 -34.05
CA ILE A 95 2.96 29.82 -32.81
C ILE A 95 1.63 29.14 -33.13
N ALA A 96 0.98 29.52 -34.23
CA ALA A 96 -0.28 28.91 -34.66
C ALA A 96 -0.12 27.43 -35.04
N ASP A 97 0.95 27.08 -35.75
CA ASP A 97 1.26 25.70 -36.12
C ASP A 97 1.65 24.85 -34.90
N GLN A 98 2.38 25.44 -33.95
CA GLN A 98 2.72 24.80 -32.69
C GLN A 98 1.45 24.44 -31.90
N VAL A 99 0.51 25.38 -31.77
CA VAL A 99 -0.79 25.14 -31.11
C VAL A 99 -1.57 24.05 -31.84
N SER A 100 -1.72 24.16 -33.15
CA SER A 100 -2.48 23.18 -33.97
C SER A 100 -1.90 21.77 -33.86
N THR A 101 -0.57 21.64 -33.92
CA THR A 101 0.14 20.36 -33.80
C THR A 101 0.02 19.79 -32.39
N SER A 102 0.18 20.62 -31.36
CA SER A 102 -0.01 20.22 -29.97
C SER A 102 -1.43 19.70 -29.71
N VAL A 103 -2.45 20.41 -30.20
CA VAL A 103 -3.86 19.98 -30.03
C VAL A 103 -4.11 18.66 -30.75
N THR A 104 -3.54 18.48 -31.94
CA THR A 104 -3.65 17.22 -32.69
C THR A 104 -2.99 16.07 -31.93
N SER A 105 -1.82 16.29 -31.33
CA SER A 105 -1.15 15.31 -30.47
C SER A 105 -1.99 14.95 -29.23
N SER A 106 -2.54 15.94 -28.53
CA SER A 106 -3.39 15.69 -27.36
C SER A 106 -4.68 14.95 -27.70
N LEU A 107 -5.34 15.29 -28.82
CA LEU A 107 -6.53 14.57 -29.29
C LEU A 107 -6.22 13.09 -29.58
N HIS A 108 -5.06 12.82 -30.17
CA HIS A 108 -4.59 11.47 -30.38
C HIS A 108 -4.36 10.77 -29.04
N ASN A 109 -3.54 11.34 -28.16
CA ASN A 109 -3.16 10.72 -26.89
C ASN A 109 -4.35 10.49 -25.94
N LEU A 110 -5.36 11.36 -25.96
CA LEU A 110 -6.53 11.31 -25.09
C LEU A 110 -7.75 10.62 -25.74
N ARG A 111 -7.57 9.92 -26.87
CA ARG A 111 -8.64 9.14 -27.49
C ARG A 111 -8.97 7.92 -26.62
N HIS A 112 -10.26 7.60 -26.51
CA HIS A 112 -10.75 6.41 -25.80
C HIS A 112 -11.08 5.26 -26.76
N GLU A 113 -11.30 5.57 -28.03
CA GLU A 113 -11.54 4.63 -29.13
C GLU A 113 -10.58 4.91 -30.28
N GLU A 114 -10.16 3.88 -31.03
CA GLU A 114 -9.18 4.05 -32.11
C GLU A 114 -9.76 4.75 -33.35
N GLU A 115 -11.04 4.53 -33.64
CA GLU A 115 -11.68 5.00 -34.89
C GLU A 115 -12.61 6.21 -34.69
N SER A 116 -12.84 6.66 -33.45
CA SER A 116 -13.76 7.76 -33.15
C SER A 116 -13.02 9.10 -32.96
N PRO A 117 -13.52 10.21 -33.52
CA PRO A 117 -12.96 11.54 -33.28
C PRO A 117 -13.11 11.91 -31.79
N SER A 118 -11.98 12.14 -31.11
CA SER A 118 -11.95 12.64 -29.74
C SER A 118 -12.19 14.16 -29.70
N TYR A 119 -12.50 14.69 -28.53
CA TYR A 119 -12.60 16.13 -28.25
C TYR A 119 -12.01 16.46 -26.87
N ILE A 120 -11.63 17.71 -26.69
CA ILE A 120 -11.13 18.27 -25.43
C ILE A 120 -12.18 19.20 -24.85
N ASP A 121 -12.55 19.04 -23.57
CA ASP A 121 -13.54 19.92 -22.93
C ASP A 121 -12.98 21.31 -22.66
N CYS A 122 -11.71 21.39 -22.25
CA CYS A 122 -11.02 22.66 -22.07
C CYS A 122 -9.54 22.60 -22.45
N LEU A 123 -9.12 23.52 -23.34
CA LEU A 123 -7.71 23.75 -23.65
C LEU A 123 -7.21 24.98 -22.91
N VAL A 124 -6.22 24.79 -22.05
CA VAL A 124 -5.64 25.86 -21.24
C VAL A 124 -4.32 26.33 -21.85
N LEU A 125 -4.11 27.65 -21.95
CA LEU A 125 -2.78 28.20 -22.19
C LEU A 125 -1.98 28.06 -20.90
N HIS A 126 -0.99 27.17 -20.87
CA HIS A 126 -0.33 26.74 -19.63
C HIS A 126 0.36 27.90 -18.89
N SER A 127 0.93 28.84 -19.64
CA SER A 127 1.45 30.13 -19.15
C SER A 127 1.43 31.15 -20.29
N PRO A 128 1.25 32.46 -20.01
CA PRO A 128 1.53 33.51 -20.98
C PRO A 128 2.97 33.48 -21.47
N TYR A 129 3.18 33.95 -22.69
CA TYR A 129 4.51 34.27 -23.20
C TYR A 129 5.05 35.52 -22.51
N PRO A 130 6.38 35.76 -22.54
CA PRO A 130 6.95 37.03 -22.07
C PRO A 130 6.34 38.26 -22.77
N SER A 131 5.97 38.11 -24.04
CA SER A 131 5.27 39.15 -24.81
C SER A 131 3.76 38.96 -24.80
N MET A 132 3.02 40.06 -24.59
CA MET A 132 1.57 40.09 -24.75
C MET A 132 1.16 39.77 -26.20
N ALA A 133 1.92 40.22 -27.19
CA ALA A 133 1.60 39.97 -28.60
C ALA A 133 1.69 38.47 -28.95
N GLU A 134 2.71 37.78 -28.45
CA GLU A 134 2.86 36.33 -28.63
C GLU A 134 1.78 35.55 -27.86
N THR A 135 1.44 35.99 -26.66
CA THR A 135 0.32 35.43 -25.88
C THR A 135 -0.99 35.56 -26.64
N GLN A 136 -1.24 36.72 -27.26
CA GLN A 136 -2.42 36.96 -28.09
C GLN A 136 -2.43 36.11 -29.36
N GLN A 137 -1.28 35.88 -29.99
CA GLN A 137 -1.17 34.97 -31.14
C GLN A 137 -1.49 33.52 -30.75
N ALA A 138 -0.94 33.03 -29.64
CA ALA A 138 -1.25 31.70 -29.11
C ALA A 138 -2.75 31.57 -28.78
N TRP A 139 -3.32 32.59 -28.14
CA TRP A 139 -4.75 32.63 -27.83
C TRP A 139 -5.60 32.55 -29.10
N ARG A 140 -5.32 33.37 -30.13
CA ARG A 140 -6.03 33.34 -31.42
C ARG A 140 -5.95 31.97 -32.10
N ALA A 141 -4.80 31.31 -32.03
CA ALA A 141 -4.65 29.95 -32.55
C ALA A 141 -5.51 28.95 -31.77
N MET A 142 -5.58 29.07 -30.44
CA MET A 142 -6.48 28.24 -29.62
C MET A 142 -7.97 28.51 -29.92
N GLU A 143 -8.36 29.76 -30.16
CA GLU A 143 -9.72 30.12 -30.58
C GLU A 143 -10.14 29.39 -31.87
N SER A 144 -9.22 29.19 -32.81
CA SER A 144 -9.50 28.48 -34.06
C SER A 144 -9.84 26.99 -33.87
N CYS A 145 -9.54 26.42 -32.70
CA CYS A 145 -9.86 25.02 -32.37
C CYS A 145 -11.29 24.84 -31.80
N VAL A 146 -11.98 25.95 -31.49
CA VAL A 146 -13.31 25.97 -30.88
C VAL A 146 -14.40 26.15 -31.95
N PRO A 147 -15.56 25.46 -31.86
CA PRO A 147 -15.99 24.52 -30.83
C PRO A 147 -15.77 23.04 -31.20
N THR A 148 -15.13 22.75 -32.34
CA THR A 148 -15.18 21.41 -32.95
C THR A 148 -14.23 20.42 -32.30
N LYS A 149 -12.97 20.81 -32.08
CA LYS A 149 -11.94 19.98 -31.45
C LYS A 149 -11.84 20.23 -29.94
N VAL A 150 -12.16 21.46 -29.55
CA VAL A 150 -12.07 21.97 -28.18
C VAL A 150 -13.36 22.69 -27.85
N HIS A 151 -13.99 22.41 -26.70
CA HIS A 151 -15.25 23.07 -26.32
C HIS A 151 -15.05 24.45 -25.70
N THR A 152 -14.09 24.59 -24.77
CA THR A 152 -13.82 25.85 -24.07
C THR A 152 -12.32 26.11 -23.92
N LEU A 153 -11.94 27.36 -23.59
CA LEU A 153 -10.54 27.75 -23.41
C LEU A 153 -10.27 28.23 -22.00
N GLY A 154 -9.02 28.10 -21.54
CA GLY A 154 -8.61 28.55 -20.22
C GLY A 154 -7.24 29.20 -20.20
N LEU A 155 -6.94 29.88 -19.10
CA LEU A 155 -5.63 30.46 -18.81
C LEU A 155 -5.01 29.77 -17.60
N SER A 156 -3.68 29.76 -17.52
CA SER A 156 -2.96 29.31 -16.34
C SER A 156 -1.76 30.21 -16.05
N ASN A 157 -1.35 30.30 -14.78
CA ASN A 157 -0.21 31.10 -14.32
C ASN A 157 -0.31 32.61 -14.66
N VAL A 158 -1.51 33.20 -14.55
CA VAL A 158 -1.73 34.64 -14.73
C VAL A 158 -1.98 35.29 -13.37
N TYR A 159 -0.95 35.93 -12.80
CA TYR A 159 -0.99 36.48 -11.44
C TYR A 159 -1.18 38.01 -11.38
N GLN A 160 -1.18 38.70 -12.52
CA GLN A 160 -1.38 40.14 -12.59
C GLN A 160 -2.80 40.47 -13.09
N PRO A 161 -3.65 41.15 -12.29
CA PRO A 161 -5.01 41.49 -12.71
C PRO A 161 -5.11 42.28 -14.01
N GLY A 162 -4.18 43.21 -14.26
CA GLY A 162 -4.14 43.98 -15.50
C GLY A 162 -3.86 43.12 -16.74
N VAL A 163 -3.02 42.09 -16.62
CA VAL A 163 -2.74 41.12 -17.70
C VAL A 163 -3.96 40.26 -17.95
N LEU A 164 -4.61 39.77 -16.88
CA LEU A 164 -5.84 38.97 -16.99
C LEU A 164 -6.97 39.76 -17.69
N GLN A 165 -7.18 41.01 -17.28
CA GLN A 165 -8.16 41.91 -17.89
C GLN A 165 -7.86 42.12 -19.38
N ALA A 166 -6.61 42.46 -19.72
CA ALA A 166 -6.23 42.71 -21.12
C ALA A 166 -6.41 41.47 -22.01
N LEU A 167 -6.07 40.27 -21.51
CA LEU A 167 -6.31 39.02 -22.22
C LEU A 167 -7.81 38.71 -22.36
N TYR A 168 -8.58 38.93 -21.30
CA TYR A 168 -10.03 38.74 -21.32
C TYR A 168 -10.70 39.67 -22.34
N ASP A 169 -10.31 40.94 -22.40
CA ASP A 169 -10.88 41.92 -23.32
C ASP A 169 -10.52 41.61 -24.76
N PHE A 170 -9.28 41.21 -25.02
CA PHE A 170 -8.81 40.80 -26.34
C PHE A 170 -9.53 39.54 -26.88
N ALA A 171 -9.79 38.57 -25.99
CA ALA A 171 -10.35 37.28 -26.35
C ALA A 171 -11.73 37.40 -27.00
N THR A 172 -11.92 36.77 -28.16
CA THR A 172 -13.23 36.57 -28.79
C THR A 172 -13.95 35.38 -28.15
N VAL A 173 -13.26 34.25 -27.98
CA VAL A 173 -13.74 33.15 -27.11
C VAL A 173 -13.24 33.45 -25.72
N LYS A 174 -14.13 33.86 -24.80
CA LYS A 174 -13.72 34.21 -23.43
C LYS A 174 -13.17 32.98 -22.69
N PRO A 175 -12.12 33.13 -21.88
CA PRO A 175 -11.64 32.03 -21.04
C PRO A 175 -12.74 31.60 -20.08
N SER A 176 -13.03 30.31 -20.01
CA SER A 176 -13.99 29.73 -19.05
C SER A 176 -13.33 29.40 -17.71
N VAL A 177 -12.01 29.20 -17.69
CA VAL A 177 -11.23 28.86 -16.49
C VAL A 177 -9.95 29.68 -16.37
N LEU A 178 -9.54 29.94 -15.12
CA LEU A 178 -8.20 30.40 -14.78
C LEU A 178 -7.59 29.48 -13.72
N GLN A 179 -6.48 28.83 -14.05
CA GLN A 179 -5.78 27.89 -13.19
C GLN A 179 -4.51 28.50 -12.59
N ASN A 180 -4.47 28.69 -11.27
CA ASN A 180 -3.32 29.30 -10.58
C ASN A 180 -2.94 28.52 -9.30
N ARG A 181 -1.69 28.70 -8.88
CA ARG A 181 -1.23 28.23 -7.57
C ARG A 181 -1.98 28.96 -6.48
N PHE A 182 -2.46 28.24 -5.48
CA PHE A 182 -3.12 28.81 -4.32
C PHE A 182 -2.15 28.88 -3.15
N TYR A 183 -1.61 30.06 -2.84
CA TYR A 183 -0.59 30.23 -1.79
C TYR A 183 -0.51 31.66 -1.26
N ALA A 184 0.10 31.82 -0.08
CA ALA A 184 0.06 33.07 0.68
C ALA A 184 0.67 34.28 -0.04
N ALA A 185 1.74 34.09 -0.83
CA ALA A 185 2.47 35.20 -1.45
C ALA A 185 1.65 35.96 -2.51
N THR A 186 0.62 35.34 -3.08
CA THR A 186 -0.31 36.03 -4.00
C THR A 186 -1.54 36.59 -3.27
N GLY A 187 -1.58 36.49 -1.94
CA GLY A 187 -2.77 36.79 -1.16
C GLY A 187 -3.94 35.87 -1.53
N TYR A 188 -3.64 34.61 -1.88
CA TYR A 188 -4.64 33.62 -2.31
C TYR A 188 -5.51 34.09 -3.47
N ASP A 189 -4.91 34.88 -4.37
CA ASP A 189 -5.52 35.39 -5.59
C ASP A 189 -6.85 36.11 -5.36
N ARG A 190 -7.05 36.78 -4.21
CA ARG A 190 -8.36 37.36 -3.83
C ARG A 190 -8.97 38.26 -4.93
N ALA A 191 -8.18 39.16 -5.50
CA ALA A 191 -8.65 40.06 -6.57
C ALA A 191 -8.92 39.32 -7.88
N ILE A 192 -8.08 38.33 -8.21
CA ILE A 192 -8.22 37.49 -9.40
C ILE A 192 -9.46 36.60 -9.29
N ARG A 193 -9.72 35.99 -8.14
CA ARG A 193 -10.93 35.20 -7.88
C ARG A 193 -12.19 36.05 -7.98
N ALA A 194 -12.16 37.27 -7.46
CA ALA A 194 -13.28 38.21 -7.61
C ALA A 194 -13.54 38.55 -9.09
N PHE A 195 -12.48 38.80 -9.86
CA PHE A 195 -12.58 39.01 -11.31
C PHE A 195 -13.17 37.78 -12.02
N CYS A 196 -12.69 36.58 -11.71
CA CYS A 196 -13.23 35.34 -12.29
C CYS A 196 -14.73 35.21 -12.02
N ALA A 197 -15.16 35.40 -10.76
CA ALA A 197 -16.58 35.36 -10.39
C ALA A 197 -17.42 36.41 -11.13
N GLU A 198 -16.93 37.65 -11.23
CA GLU A 198 -17.62 38.73 -11.98
C GLU A 198 -17.79 38.38 -13.47
N LYS A 199 -16.80 37.72 -14.07
CA LYS A 199 -16.81 37.35 -15.49
C LYS A 199 -17.41 35.97 -15.77
N GLY A 200 -17.89 35.26 -14.75
CA GLY A 200 -18.43 33.91 -14.91
C GLY A 200 -17.37 32.85 -15.26
N MET A 201 -16.11 33.10 -14.91
CA MET A 201 -15.00 32.15 -15.05
C MET A 201 -14.86 31.31 -13.78
N VAL A 202 -14.48 30.04 -13.93
CA VAL A 202 -14.12 29.18 -12.78
C VAL A 202 -12.65 29.37 -12.44
N TYR A 203 -12.36 29.74 -11.19
CA TYR A 203 -10.99 29.73 -10.70
C TYR A 203 -10.59 28.31 -10.28
N GLN A 204 -9.50 27.78 -10.80
CA GLN A 204 -9.02 26.45 -10.45
C GLN A 204 -7.73 26.54 -9.62
N SER A 205 -7.79 26.12 -8.35
CA SER A 205 -6.63 26.13 -7.46
C SER A 205 -5.80 24.86 -7.62
N PHE A 206 -4.47 24.99 -7.76
CA PHE A 206 -3.53 23.89 -7.51
C PHE A 206 -2.51 24.26 -6.44
N TRP A 207 -1.71 23.29 -5.97
CA TRP A 207 -0.77 23.47 -4.83
C TRP A 207 -1.43 23.80 -3.48
N THR A 208 -2.73 23.52 -3.34
CA THR A 208 -3.53 23.92 -2.17
C THR A 208 -3.02 23.36 -0.84
N LEU A 209 -2.49 22.13 -0.81
CA LEU A 209 -1.95 21.54 0.42
C LEU A 209 -0.46 21.84 0.61
N THR A 210 0.37 21.46 -0.36
CA THR A 210 1.83 21.49 -0.25
C THR A 210 2.40 22.90 -0.09
N ALA A 211 1.77 23.90 -0.70
CA ALA A 211 2.18 25.29 -0.53
C ALA A 211 1.61 25.95 0.74
N ASN A 212 0.74 25.25 1.50
CA ASN A 212 0.05 25.83 2.66
C ASN A 212 0.08 24.93 3.91
N PRO A 213 1.25 24.45 4.36
CA PRO A 213 1.35 23.58 5.54
C PRO A 213 0.82 24.24 6.81
N GLU A 214 1.01 25.54 6.97
CA GLU A 214 0.52 26.28 8.14
C GLU A 214 -0.99 26.52 8.08
N LEU A 215 -1.55 26.77 6.89
CA LEU A 215 -3.00 26.86 6.72
C LEU A 215 -3.67 25.51 7.02
N LEU A 216 -3.05 24.40 6.60
CA LEU A 216 -3.52 23.04 6.87
C LEU A 216 -3.55 22.71 8.37
N LYS A 217 -2.62 23.26 9.16
CA LYS A 217 -2.57 23.12 10.62
C LYS A 217 -3.45 24.13 11.37
N SER A 218 -4.07 25.08 10.68
CA SER A 218 -4.82 26.16 11.31
C SER A 218 -6.02 25.67 12.12
N THR A 219 -6.38 26.44 13.15
CA THR A 219 -7.55 26.15 14.00
C THR A 219 -8.85 26.05 13.20
N ALA A 220 -9.00 26.86 12.14
CA ALA A 220 -10.19 26.82 11.28
C ALA A 220 -10.34 25.47 10.56
N VAL A 221 -9.26 24.97 9.98
CA VAL A 221 -9.23 23.65 9.33
C VAL A 221 -9.45 22.54 10.36
N GLY A 222 -8.80 22.63 11.53
CA GLY A 222 -9.00 21.69 12.64
C GLY A 222 -10.45 21.57 13.08
N LYS A 223 -11.12 22.72 13.32
CA LYS A 223 -12.53 22.75 13.73
C LYS A 223 -13.46 22.09 12.71
N LEU A 224 -13.28 22.36 11.42
CA LEU A 224 -14.11 21.72 10.38
C LEU A 224 -13.83 20.22 10.26
N SER A 225 -12.54 19.85 10.31
CA SER A 225 -12.09 18.45 10.28
C SER A 225 -12.74 17.63 11.41
N GLU A 226 -12.71 18.14 12.63
CA GLU A 226 -13.31 17.50 13.82
C GLU A 226 -14.84 17.47 13.74
N ALA A 227 -15.48 18.58 13.36
CA ALA A 227 -16.93 18.67 13.32
C ALA A 227 -17.58 17.74 12.29
N VAL A 228 -16.90 17.47 11.17
CA VAL A 228 -17.44 16.66 10.06
C VAL A 228 -16.83 15.26 10.02
N GLY A 229 -15.82 14.97 10.85
CA GLY A 229 -15.16 13.67 10.89
C GLY A 229 -14.31 13.35 9.64
N VAL A 230 -13.74 14.38 9.00
CA VAL A 230 -12.90 14.24 7.80
C VAL A 230 -11.46 14.67 8.08
N SER A 231 -10.50 14.24 7.26
CA SER A 231 -9.10 14.68 7.42
C SER A 231 -8.95 16.20 7.24
N ARG A 232 -7.92 16.79 7.83
CA ARG A 232 -7.58 18.21 7.64
C ARG A 232 -7.38 18.59 6.17
N ALA A 233 -6.86 17.66 5.35
CA ALA A 233 -6.72 17.88 3.91
C ALA A 233 -8.08 18.02 3.21
N VAL A 234 -9.03 17.11 3.51
CA VAL A 234 -10.40 17.16 2.99
C VAL A 234 -11.10 18.43 3.47
N ALA A 235 -10.93 18.79 4.75
CA ALA A 235 -11.49 20.01 5.32
C ALA A 235 -10.94 21.28 4.63
N LEU A 236 -9.62 21.35 4.38
CA LEU A 236 -9.02 22.48 3.67
C LEU A 236 -9.52 22.57 2.23
N TYR A 237 -9.61 21.46 1.50
CA TYR A 237 -10.21 21.47 0.16
C TYR A 237 -11.66 21.94 0.19
N SER A 238 -12.45 21.48 1.17
CA SER A 238 -13.85 21.90 1.37
C SER A 238 -13.97 23.40 1.63
N LEU A 239 -13.09 23.97 2.46
CA LEU A 239 -13.05 25.41 2.70
C LEU A 239 -12.69 26.21 1.44
N VAL A 240 -11.74 25.71 0.64
CA VAL A 240 -11.33 26.36 -0.61
C VAL A 240 -12.44 26.33 -1.66
N MET A 241 -13.14 25.20 -1.83
CA MET A 241 -14.33 25.13 -2.69
C MET A 241 -15.47 26.02 -2.14
N GLY A 242 -15.59 26.14 -0.82
CA GLY A 242 -16.55 27.00 -0.14
C GLY A 242 -16.34 28.50 -0.39
N LEU A 243 -15.24 28.90 -1.04
CA LEU A 243 -15.04 30.28 -1.49
C LEU A 243 -15.95 30.69 -2.67
N GLY A 244 -16.67 29.74 -3.28
CA GLY A 244 -17.56 29.95 -4.41
C GLY A 244 -16.80 30.05 -5.74
N ASP A 245 -17.36 29.48 -6.81
CA ASP A 245 -16.79 29.49 -8.17
C ASP A 245 -15.31 29.05 -8.26
N VAL A 246 -14.92 28.16 -7.33
CA VAL A 246 -13.58 27.58 -7.22
C VAL A 246 -13.64 26.07 -7.41
N SER A 247 -12.84 25.56 -8.35
CA SER A 247 -12.52 24.14 -8.46
C SER A 247 -11.14 23.85 -7.89
N VAL A 248 -10.94 22.67 -7.33
CA VAL A 248 -9.66 22.23 -6.78
C VAL A 248 -9.02 21.18 -7.69
N LEU A 249 -7.72 21.35 -7.93
CA LEU A 249 -6.84 20.49 -8.74
C LEU A 249 -5.70 19.90 -7.91
N GLY A 250 -5.11 18.81 -8.43
CA GLY A 250 -3.85 18.28 -7.92
C GLY A 250 -4.00 17.35 -6.71
N LEU A 251 -5.08 16.57 -6.69
CA LEU A 251 -5.27 15.52 -5.69
C LEU A 251 -4.31 14.35 -5.95
N GLU A 252 -3.37 14.12 -5.02
CA GLU A 252 -2.46 12.97 -5.08
C GLU A 252 -3.16 11.65 -4.70
N ARG A 253 -4.30 11.73 -4.01
CA ARG A 253 -5.15 10.60 -3.59
C ARG A 253 -6.62 10.97 -3.69
N THR A 254 -7.49 9.97 -3.88
CA THR A 254 -8.95 10.12 -3.89
C THR A 254 -9.41 10.86 -2.63
N VAL A 255 -9.92 12.08 -2.80
CA VAL A 255 -10.63 12.81 -1.76
C VAL A 255 -12.10 12.46 -1.92
N TYR A 256 -12.62 11.62 -1.02
CA TYR A 256 -14.06 11.38 -0.93
C TYR A 256 -14.69 12.67 -0.39
N LEU A 257 -15.33 13.45 -1.26
CA LEU A 257 -16.28 14.47 -0.82
C LEU A 257 -17.66 13.82 -0.81
N CYS A 258 -18.25 13.64 0.37
CA CYS A 258 -19.68 13.37 0.47
C CYS A 258 -20.44 14.53 -0.18
N SER A 259 -21.15 14.27 -1.28
CA SER A 259 -22.02 15.28 -1.90
C SER A 259 -23.30 15.46 -1.07
N ALA A 260 -23.64 16.71 -0.80
CA ALA A 260 -24.88 17.12 -0.12
C ALA A 260 -26.11 17.07 -1.04
N ASP A 261 -26.44 15.90 -1.59
CA ASP A 261 -27.75 15.66 -2.24
C ASP A 261 -28.48 14.55 -1.48
N SER A 262 -29.40 14.96 -0.61
CA SER A 262 -30.15 14.12 0.33
C SER A 262 -31.32 13.36 -0.31
N SER A 263 -31.35 13.22 -1.64
CA SER A 263 -32.48 12.61 -2.35
C SER A 263 -32.23 11.19 -2.89
N ARG A 264 -31.01 10.67 -2.72
CA ARG A 264 -30.72 9.23 -2.80
C ARG A 264 -29.87 8.86 -1.58
N PRO A 265 -30.23 7.84 -0.79
CA PRO A 265 -29.25 7.24 0.10
C PRO A 265 -28.19 6.61 -0.81
N LEU A 266 -27.12 7.36 -1.08
CA LEU A 266 -25.89 6.80 -1.59
C LEU A 266 -25.39 5.88 -0.50
N ASN A 267 -25.52 4.59 -0.77
CA ASN A 267 -25.02 3.52 0.05
C ASN A 267 -23.56 3.84 0.42
N THR A 268 -23.34 4.28 1.66
CA THR A 268 -22.01 4.59 2.21
C THR A 268 -21.12 3.35 2.35
N ASN A 269 -21.60 2.20 1.84
CA ASN A 269 -20.93 0.90 1.84
C ASN A 269 -20.38 0.50 0.46
N MET A 270 -20.12 1.43 -0.47
CA MET A 270 -19.12 1.11 -1.50
C MET A 270 -17.74 1.27 -0.89
N GLU A 271 -17.38 0.31 -0.05
CA GLU A 271 -15.98 -0.06 0.12
C GLU A 271 -15.39 -0.27 -1.29
N PRO A 272 -14.14 0.16 -1.57
CA PRO A 272 -13.48 -0.31 -2.78
C PRO A 272 -13.61 -1.83 -2.78
N GLU A 273 -14.18 -2.40 -3.86
CA GLU A 273 -14.36 -3.85 -3.99
C GLU A 273 -13.11 -4.55 -3.43
N PRO A 274 -13.25 -5.41 -2.41
CA PRO A 274 -12.12 -6.00 -1.73
C PRO A 274 -11.21 -6.60 -2.79
N PHE A 275 -9.91 -6.30 -2.71
CA PHE A 275 -8.92 -6.77 -3.68
C PHE A 275 -9.16 -8.25 -3.98
N LYS A 276 -9.56 -8.56 -5.21
CA LYS A 276 -9.99 -9.92 -5.53
C LYS A 276 -8.76 -10.81 -5.69
N ILE A 277 -8.53 -11.66 -4.69
CA ILE A 277 -7.46 -12.65 -4.75
C ILE A 277 -7.81 -13.67 -5.85
N PRO A 278 -6.85 -14.05 -6.73
CA PRO A 278 -7.06 -15.14 -7.68
C PRO A 278 -7.46 -16.43 -6.96
N THR A 279 -8.15 -17.36 -7.61
CA THR A 279 -8.39 -18.68 -7.01
C THR A 279 -7.08 -19.46 -6.91
N PHE A 280 -6.95 -20.38 -5.94
CA PHE A 280 -5.76 -21.23 -5.82
C PHE A 280 -5.39 -21.97 -7.12
N ASP A 281 -6.39 -22.41 -7.90
CA ASP A 281 -6.18 -23.10 -9.19
C ASP A 281 -5.59 -22.23 -10.30
N SER A 282 -5.58 -20.91 -10.13
CA SER A 282 -4.96 -20.01 -11.10
C SER A 282 -3.45 -19.93 -10.93
N LEU A 283 -2.93 -20.37 -9.79
CA LEU A 283 -1.50 -20.40 -9.49
C LEU A 283 -0.80 -21.53 -10.29
N PRO A 284 0.45 -21.33 -10.74
CA PRO A 284 1.27 -20.15 -10.53
C PRO A 284 0.86 -18.94 -11.39
N LEU A 285 1.02 -17.72 -10.88
CA LEU A 285 0.78 -16.50 -11.68
C LEU A 285 1.95 -16.23 -12.64
N ASP A 286 3.19 -16.31 -12.16
CA ASP A 286 4.35 -16.33 -13.03
C ASP A 286 4.61 -17.75 -13.51
N LYS A 287 4.31 -18.01 -14.79
CA LYS A 287 4.46 -19.32 -15.43
C LYS A 287 5.92 -19.74 -15.61
N SER A 288 6.88 -18.82 -15.46
CA SER A 288 8.31 -19.14 -15.45
C SER A 288 8.82 -19.59 -14.07
N GLY A 289 8.04 -19.34 -13.02
CA GLY A 289 8.37 -19.69 -11.64
C GLY A 289 7.93 -21.10 -11.20
N PRO A 290 8.22 -21.48 -9.94
CA PRO A 290 7.82 -22.76 -9.34
C PRO A 290 6.29 -22.90 -9.21
N ASP A 291 5.79 -24.13 -9.05
CA ASP A 291 4.36 -24.39 -8.84
C ASP A 291 3.82 -23.59 -7.65
N GLY A 292 2.61 -23.05 -7.82
CA GLY A 292 1.92 -22.36 -6.75
C GLY A 292 2.31 -20.91 -6.47
N ASN A 293 3.27 -20.34 -7.20
CA ASN A 293 3.73 -18.98 -6.92
C ASN A 293 2.64 -17.92 -7.23
N ALA A 294 2.61 -16.85 -6.45
CA ALA A 294 1.75 -15.68 -6.67
C ALA A 294 2.59 -14.45 -7.08
N TRP A 295 3.71 -14.67 -7.76
CA TRP A 295 4.64 -13.59 -8.10
C TRP A 295 4.00 -12.62 -9.09
N GLY A 296 4.27 -11.33 -8.89
CA GLY A 296 3.62 -10.25 -9.64
C GLY A 296 2.20 -9.88 -9.20
N LEU A 297 1.55 -10.60 -8.27
CA LEU A 297 0.17 -10.32 -7.83
C LEU A 297 -0.02 -8.87 -7.35
N PHE A 298 0.93 -8.36 -6.57
CA PHE A 298 0.94 -6.99 -6.03
C PHE A 298 1.93 -6.07 -6.77
N GLY A 299 2.41 -6.49 -7.94
CA GLY A 299 3.42 -5.80 -8.73
C GLY A 299 4.78 -6.51 -8.74
N GLN A 300 5.61 -6.17 -9.73
CA GLN A 300 6.90 -6.83 -9.99
C GLN A 300 7.98 -6.52 -8.94
N ASN A 301 7.83 -5.42 -8.21
CA ASN A 301 8.76 -4.99 -7.17
C ASN A 301 8.15 -5.14 -5.76
N ASP A 302 7.10 -5.94 -5.60
CA ASP A 302 6.44 -6.10 -4.32
C ASP A 302 7.33 -6.81 -3.29
N GLN A 303 7.30 -6.29 -2.07
CA GLN A 303 8.08 -6.78 -0.92
C GLN A 303 7.20 -7.08 0.30
N LEU A 304 5.90 -6.83 0.21
CA LEU A 304 4.92 -7.03 1.30
C LEU A 304 4.14 -8.33 1.14
N GLY A 305 4.04 -8.88 -0.07
CA GLY A 305 3.28 -10.09 -0.35
C GLY A 305 1.84 -9.96 0.14
N ARG A 306 1.36 -10.97 0.86
CA ARG A 306 0.01 -11.01 1.43
C ARG A 306 -0.25 -9.97 2.50
N LEU A 307 0.78 -9.29 3.06
CA LEU A 307 0.56 -8.13 3.93
C LEU A 307 -0.09 -6.95 3.18
N ASN A 308 -0.04 -6.90 1.84
CA ASN A 308 -0.82 -5.94 1.05
C ASN A 308 -2.34 -6.06 1.27
N LEU A 309 -2.82 -7.20 1.79
CA LEU A 309 -4.23 -7.38 2.18
C LEU A 309 -4.62 -6.58 3.42
N LEU A 310 -3.64 -6.18 4.26
CA LEU A 310 -3.83 -5.30 5.41
C LEU A 310 -3.96 -3.84 4.96
N THR A 311 -4.99 -3.59 4.13
CA THR A 311 -5.31 -2.24 3.68
C THR A 311 -5.74 -1.37 4.87
N LYS A 312 -5.66 -0.05 4.71
CA LYS A 312 -6.13 0.89 5.75
C LYS A 312 -7.57 0.62 6.19
N ALA A 313 -8.45 0.22 5.27
CA ALA A 313 -9.84 -0.12 5.57
C ALA A 313 -9.94 -1.40 6.42
N VAL A 314 -9.20 -2.45 6.03
CA VAL A 314 -9.13 -3.72 6.78
C VAL A 314 -8.60 -3.49 8.20
N VAL A 315 -7.51 -2.72 8.34
CA VAL A 315 -6.92 -2.42 9.66
C VAL A 315 -7.85 -1.55 10.50
N ALA A 316 -8.50 -0.54 9.91
CA ALA A 316 -9.47 0.29 10.61
C ALA A 316 -10.70 -0.52 11.08
N ALA A 317 -11.20 -1.43 10.23
CA ALA A 317 -12.29 -2.32 10.59
C ALA A 317 -11.92 -3.26 11.74
N ALA A 318 -10.67 -3.75 11.78
CA ALA A 318 -10.17 -4.56 12.88
C ALA A 318 -10.22 -3.84 14.24
N ALA A 319 -10.14 -2.50 14.27
CA ALA A 319 -10.26 -1.75 15.53
C ALA A 319 -11.62 -1.98 16.23
N SER A 320 -12.65 -2.40 15.49
CA SER A 320 -13.93 -2.80 16.08
C SER A 320 -13.86 -4.09 16.91
N GLU A 321 -12.77 -4.85 16.84
CA GLU A 321 -12.55 -5.99 17.73
C GLU A 321 -12.13 -5.56 19.15
N ILE A 322 -11.70 -4.30 19.34
CA ILE A 322 -11.36 -3.74 20.66
C ILE A 322 -12.66 -3.36 21.39
N ARG A 323 -13.15 -4.25 22.26
CA ARG A 323 -14.39 -4.02 23.03
C ARG A 323 -14.13 -3.68 24.48
N GLU A 324 -13.13 -4.30 25.08
CA GLU A 324 -12.87 -4.23 26.52
C GLU A 324 -11.50 -3.57 26.80
N GLY A 325 -10.61 -3.55 25.81
CA GLY A 325 -9.24 -3.07 26.00
C GLY A 325 -8.37 -4.04 26.79
N LEU A 326 -8.78 -5.30 26.90
CA LEU A 326 -7.97 -6.36 27.50
C LEU A 326 -6.78 -6.63 26.58
N ARG A 327 -5.56 -6.47 27.11
CA ARG A 327 -4.31 -6.63 26.36
C ARG A 327 -3.60 -7.90 26.82
N ILE A 328 -3.30 -8.77 25.87
CA ILE A 328 -2.62 -10.05 26.11
C ILE A 328 -1.38 -10.08 25.22
N SER A 329 -0.20 -10.13 25.84
CA SER A 329 1.04 -10.41 25.09
C SER A 329 0.99 -11.84 24.59
N LEU A 330 1.38 -12.04 23.34
CA LEU A 330 1.46 -13.34 22.69
C LEU A 330 2.91 -13.82 22.56
N ASP A 331 3.85 -13.11 23.19
CA ASP A 331 5.26 -13.43 23.13
C ASP A 331 5.61 -14.40 24.26
N TRP A 332 6.19 -15.53 23.88
CA TRP A 332 6.86 -16.43 24.79
C TRP A 332 8.20 -15.81 25.21
N PRO A 333 8.68 -16.02 26.44
CA PRO A 333 9.95 -15.44 26.88
C PRO A 333 11.11 -15.82 25.96
N LEU A 334 12.01 -14.88 25.66
CA LEU A 334 13.12 -15.11 24.71
C LEU A 334 14.08 -16.24 25.14
N ASN A 335 14.13 -16.57 26.43
CA ASN A 335 14.87 -17.72 26.96
C ASN A 335 14.13 -19.06 26.78
N LYS A 336 13.00 -19.06 26.06
CA LYS A 336 12.16 -20.22 25.78
C LYS A 336 11.92 -20.38 24.27
N PRO A 337 11.95 -21.63 23.76
CA PRO A 337 12.40 -22.83 24.47
C PRO A 337 13.90 -22.72 24.83
N LEU A 338 14.35 -23.47 25.83
CA LEU A 338 15.76 -23.43 26.28
C LEU A 338 16.71 -23.76 25.12
N GLN A 339 16.34 -24.75 24.32
CA GLN A 339 16.96 -25.03 23.03
C GLN A 339 15.99 -25.83 22.16
N ILE A 340 15.60 -25.27 21.01
CA ILE A 340 14.73 -25.99 20.07
C ILE A 340 15.51 -27.00 19.21
N ASN A 341 16.74 -26.66 18.81
CA ASN A 341 17.62 -27.51 18.01
C ASN A 341 19.10 -27.20 18.30
N ASN A 342 19.98 -28.07 17.83
CA ASN A 342 21.42 -27.97 18.12
C ASN A 342 22.17 -26.89 17.32
N PHE A 343 21.52 -26.19 16.37
CA PHE A 343 22.20 -25.25 15.47
C PHE A 343 21.80 -23.78 15.67
N ARG A 344 20.66 -23.48 16.30
CA ARG A 344 20.25 -22.10 16.62
C ARG A 344 20.94 -21.64 17.91
N GLN A 345 21.51 -20.43 17.88
CA GLN A 345 22.03 -19.76 19.06
C GLN A 345 20.90 -19.55 20.08
N ARG A 346 21.15 -19.90 21.35
CA ARG A 346 20.23 -19.67 22.45
C ARG A 346 20.19 -18.19 22.83
N PHE A 347 19.17 -17.77 23.57
CA PHE A 347 19.14 -16.45 24.16
C PHE A 347 20.15 -16.33 25.31
N GLU A 348 20.97 -15.30 25.23
CA GLU A 348 21.96 -14.90 26.22
C GLU A 348 21.67 -13.46 26.67
N HIS A 349 21.73 -13.21 27.97
CA HIS A 349 21.53 -11.90 28.60
C HIS A 349 22.73 -11.58 29.48
N GLU A 350 23.41 -10.48 29.19
CA GLU A 350 24.55 -9.97 29.92
C GLU A 350 24.14 -8.70 30.68
N PHE A 351 24.31 -8.72 32.00
CA PHE A 351 24.03 -7.58 32.85
C PHE A 351 25.30 -6.72 33.03
N LEU A 352 25.21 -5.43 32.74
CA LEU A 352 26.33 -4.50 32.62
C LEU A 352 26.19 -3.33 33.62
N PRO A 353 26.54 -3.52 34.91
CA PRO A 353 26.49 -2.45 35.90
C PRO A 353 27.63 -1.43 35.67
N GLN A 354 27.37 -0.15 35.99
CA GLN A 354 28.32 0.96 35.76
C GLN A 354 28.73 1.67 37.06
N PRO A 355 29.47 1.00 37.98
CA PRO A 355 29.91 1.64 39.22
C PRO A 355 30.91 2.80 38.96
N PRO A 356 30.91 3.85 39.81
CA PRO A 356 30.17 3.98 41.05
C PRO A 356 28.72 4.47 40.88
N MET A 357 28.25 4.70 39.65
CA MET A 357 26.87 5.10 39.41
C MET A 357 25.93 3.93 39.68
N ALA A 358 24.76 4.20 40.24
CA ALA A 358 23.67 3.23 40.34
C ALA A 358 22.95 3.12 38.99
N LEU A 359 23.69 2.69 37.95
CA LEU A 359 23.24 2.54 36.58
C LEU A 359 23.53 1.12 36.11
N ASN A 360 22.55 0.51 35.43
CA ASN A 360 22.65 -0.82 34.87
C ASN A 360 22.23 -0.76 33.40
N ASP A 361 23.09 -1.24 32.53
CA ASP A 361 22.75 -1.58 31.14
C ASP A 361 22.66 -3.11 31.01
N ASP A 362 22.17 -3.56 29.87
CA ASP A 362 22.23 -4.95 29.48
C ASP A 362 22.53 -5.13 27.99
N ALA A 363 22.98 -6.34 27.65
CA ALA A 363 23.15 -6.76 26.27
C ALA A 363 22.51 -8.14 26.09
N VAL A 364 21.82 -8.32 24.96
CA VAL A 364 21.23 -9.61 24.59
C VAL A 364 21.84 -10.12 23.28
N SER A 365 21.99 -11.43 23.17
CA SER A 365 22.41 -12.10 21.94
C SER A 365 21.58 -13.36 21.73
N PHE A 366 21.01 -13.51 20.54
CA PHE A 366 20.10 -14.61 20.22
C PHE A 366 19.96 -14.78 18.70
N ASN A 367 19.53 -15.97 18.28
CA ASN A 367 19.07 -16.21 16.92
C ASN A 367 17.63 -15.69 16.77
N THR A 368 17.29 -14.95 15.72
CA THR A 368 15.94 -14.34 15.58
C THR A 368 14.80 -15.34 15.35
N GLN A 369 15.12 -16.64 15.28
CA GLN A 369 14.19 -17.77 15.25
C GLN A 369 14.27 -18.63 16.54
N CYS A 370 14.67 -18.04 17.68
CA CYS A 370 14.88 -18.80 18.92
C CYS A 370 13.66 -18.89 19.83
N SER A 371 12.63 -18.06 19.62
CA SER A 371 11.42 -17.94 20.45
C SER A 371 10.27 -17.44 19.57
N THR A 372 9.19 -16.87 20.14
CA THR A 372 8.11 -16.25 19.35
C THR A 372 8.70 -15.38 18.25
N GLN A 373 8.27 -15.61 17.01
CA GLN A 373 8.92 -15.03 15.84
C GLN A 373 7.94 -14.86 14.68
N TRP A 374 8.27 -13.91 13.80
CA TRP A 374 7.76 -13.88 12.43
C TRP A 374 8.88 -14.21 11.46
N ASP A 375 8.62 -15.13 10.54
CA ASP A 375 9.50 -15.48 9.42
C ASP A 375 9.11 -14.68 8.18
N GLY A 376 10.11 -14.01 7.59
CA GLY A 376 9.99 -13.29 6.33
C GLY A 376 10.35 -14.14 5.12
N PHE A 377 10.17 -13.59 3.93
CA PHE A 377 10.23 -14.34 2.66
C PHE A 377 11.60 -14.91 2.29
N ARG A 378 12.65 -14.50 3.01
CA ARG A 378 14.03 -15.03 2.89
C ARG A 378 14.32 -16.21 3.80
N HIS A 379 13.44 -16.49 4.76
CA HIS A 379 13.70 -17.53 5.76
C HIS A 379 13.75 -18.92 5.11
N TYR A 380 12.80 -19.23 4.23
CA TYR A 380 12.70 -20.53 3.59
C TYR A 380 12.29 -20.39 2.12
N GLY A 381 13.20 -20.76 1.22
CA GLY A 381 12.97 -20.77 -0.23
C GLY A 381 12.42 -22.10 -0.74
N TYR A 382 11.97 -22.10 -1.99
CA TYR A 382 11.71 -23.34 -2.72
C TYR A 382 13.00 -24.16 -2.87
N GLN A 383 12.98 -25.39 -2.36
CA GLN A 383 14.17 -26.21 -2.20
C GLN A 383 14.71 -26.78 -3.52
N LYS A 384 13.84 -27.21 -4.42
CA LYS A 384 14.23 -27.75 -5.73
C LYS A 384 14.71 -26.68 -6.72
N PRO A 385 13.96 -25.58 -6.99
CA PRO A 385 14.38 -24.53 -7.91
C PRO A 385 15.35 -23.50 -7.28
N LYS A 386 15.60 -23.55 -5.97
CA LYS A 386 16.47 -22.61 -5.23
C LYS A 386 16.05 -21.14 -5.40
N LYS A 387 14.74 -20.91 -5.35
CA LYS A 387 14.11 -19.59 -5.51
C LYS A 387 13.38 -19.16 -4.25
N PHE A 388 13.42 -17.87 -3.96
CA PHE A 388 12.64 -17.19 -2.94
C PHE A 388 11.51 -16.40 -3.61
N TYR A 389 10.75 -15.64 -2.81
CA TYR A 389 9.67 -14.79 -3.32
C TYR A 389 10.13 -13.92 -4.51
N GLN A 390 9.24 -13.64 -5.47
CA GLN A 390 9.53 -12.89 -6.71
C GLN A 390 10.72 -13.41 -7.53
N GLY A 391 11.06 -14.70 -7.42
CA GLY A 391 12.12 -15.31 -8.22
C GLY A 391 13.55 -15.01 -7.75
N HIS A 392 13.71 -14.42 -6.56
CA HIS A 392 15.01 -14.12 -5.98
C HIS A 392 15.85 -15.37 -5.69
N THR A 393 17.17 -15.24 -5.71
CA THR A 393 18.12 -16.35 -5.50
C THR A 393 18.96 -16.19 -4.23
N GLN A 394 19.55 -17.29 -3.76
CA GLN A 394 20.46 -17.26 -2.61
C GLN A 394 21.72 -16.41 -2.87
N GLU A 395 22.17 -16.35 -4.12
CA GLU A 395 23.36 -15.57 -4.52
C GLU A 395 23.10 -14.06 -4.42
N GLU A 396 21.90 -13.61 -4.80
CA GLU A 396 21.49 -12.20 -4.67
C GLU A 396 21.55 -11.72 -3.21
N PHE A 397 21.28 -12.60 -2.25
CA PHE A 397 21.42 -12.25 -0.83
C PHE A 397 22.88 -12.29 -0.36
N SER A 398 23.70 -13.17 -0.93
CA SER A 398 25.10 -13.40 -0.54
C SER A 398 26.09 -12.34 -1.06
N THR A 399 25.69 -11.38 -1.88
CA THR A 399 26.62 -10.39 -2.49
C THR A 399 26.67 -9.04 -1.76
N GLY A 400 26.00 -8.90 -0.61
CA GLY A 400 26.00 -7.67 0.18
C GLY A 400 25.24 -6.49 -0.45
N GLN A 401 24.59 -6.70 -1.60
CA GLN A 401 23.59 -5.79 -2.12
C GLN A 401 22.35 -5.80 -1.19
N PRO A 402 21.66 -4.66 -1.00
CA PRO A 402 20.34 -4.63 -0.40
C PRO A 402 19.41 -5.60 -1.16
N GLY A 403 19.21 -6.80 -0.62
CA GLY A 403 18.21 -7.72 -1.18
C GLY A 403 16.83 -7.13 -0.94
N PRO A 404 15.93 -7.09 -1.96
CA PRO A 404 14.61 -6.45 -1.85
C PRO A 404 13.61 -7.21 -0.97
N LEU A 405 14.01 -8.30 -0.32
CA LEU A 405 13.10 -9.15 0.45
C LEU A 405 13.63 -9.32 1.86
N GLY A 406 12.73 -9.33 2.86
CA GLY A 406 13.04 -9.51 4.27
C GLY A 406 12.05 -8.72 5.13
N ILE A 407 11.87 -9.12 6.40
CA ILE A 407 11.15 -8.27 7.37
C ILE A 407 11.78 -6.88 7.40
N ASP A 408 13.12 -6.84 7.27
CA ASP A 408 13.96 -5.66 7.10
C ASP A 408 14.63 -5.60 5.70
N GLY A 409 13.94 -5.98 4.63
CA GLY A 409 14.46 -5.80 3.26
C GLY A 409 14.78 -4.32 2.99
N MET A 410 15.94 -4.03 2.39
CA MET A 410 16.42 -2.65 2.23
C MET A 410 16.18 -2.14 0.82
N HIS A 411 15.61 -0.94 0.71
CA HIS A 411 15.57 -0.16 -0.52
C HIS A 411 16.59 0.97 -0.46
N ARG A 412 17.40 1.14 -1.51
CA ARG A 412 18.20 2.36 -1.71
C ARG A 412 17.27 3.42 -2.28
N VAL A 413 16.72 4.31 -1.44
CA VAL A 413 15.95 5.45 -1.94
C VAL A 413 16.91 6.37 -2.71
N LEU A 414 16.97 6.21 -4.04
CA LEU A 414 17.59 7.20 -4.92
C LEU A 414 16.66 8.41 -5.02
N SER A 415 16.53 9.18 -3.94
CA SER A 415 16.06 10.56 -4.03
C SER A 415 17.27 11.41 -4.41
N GLN A 416 17.21 12.07 -5.57
CA GLN A 416 18.36 12.77 -6.15
C GLN A 416 18.72 14.09 -5.43
N GLU A 417 18.18 14.38 -4.25
CA GLU A 417 18.41 15.66 -3.58
C GLU A 417 18.98 15.58 -2.17
N ILE A 418 19.07 14.40 -1.55
CA ILE A 418 19.86 14.20 -0.34
C ILE A 418 20.43 12.78 -0.37
N ALA A 419 21.76 12.66 -0.36
CA ALA A 419 22.41 11.39 -0.02
C ALA A 419 22.28 11.17 1.50
N THR A 420 21.11 10.71 1.95
CA THR A 420 20.97 10.06 3.25
C THR A 420 20.96 8.56 3.03
N ASP A 421 21.78 7.83 3.79
CA ASP A 421 21.77 6.37 3.88
C ASP A 421 20.50 5.90 4.61
N ASP A 422 19.32 6.27 4.10
CA ASP A 422 18.03 5.91 4.71
C ASP A 422 17.70 4.46 4.37
N VAL A 423 17.84 3.61 5.39
CA VAL A 423 17.55 2.17 5.36
C VAL A 423 16.05 1.98 5.53
N ALA A 424 15.36 1.62 4.45
CA ALA A 424 13.96 1.20 4.54
C ALA A 424 13.83 -0.19 5.19
N ILE A 425 12.88 -0.36 6.11
CA ILE A 425 12.56 -1.63 6.80
C ILE A 425 11.13 -2.00 6.42
N VAL A 426 10.97 -2.94 5.48
CA VAL A 426 9.72 -3.16 4.73
C VAL A 426 8.50 -3.29 5.64
N TYR A 427 8.50 -4.19 6.62
CA TYR A 427 7.26 -4.43 7.40
C TYR A 427 6.99 -3.30 8.37
N SER A 428 7.99 -2.89 9.16
CA SER A 428 7.82 -1.91 10.22
C SER A 428 7.62 -0.48 9.71
N GLU A 429 8.06 -0.14 8.49
CA GLU A 429 7.73 1.14 7.84
C GLU A 429 6.35 1.14 7.16
N ASN A 430 5.83 -0.04 6.81
CA ASN A 430 4.47 -0.20 6.28
C ASN A 430 3.43 -0.50 7.38
N GLY A 431 3.79 -0.29 8.65
CA GLY A 431 2.86 -0.35 9.78
C GLY A 431 2.88 -1.67 10.56
N GLY A 432 3.77 -2.61 10.22
CA GLY A 432 3.86 -3.92 10.88
C GLY A 432 2.76 -4.90 10.45
N ILE A 433 2.59 -5.97 11.24
CA ILE A 433 1.54 -6.98 11.07
C ILE A 433 0.41 -6.61 12.03
N ILE A 434 -0.44 -5.69 11.59
CA ILE A 434 -1.55 -5.14 12.39
C ILE A 434 -2.86 -5.39 11.64
N GLY A 435 -3.85 -5.94 12.32
CA GLY A 435 -5.12 -6.30 11.69
C GLY A 435 -6.01 -7.11 12.61
N ARG A 436 -6.93 -7.88 12.02
CA ARG A 436 -7.81 -8.76 12.77
C ARG A 436 -7.17 -10.15 12.92
N GLY A 437 -6.94 -10.57 14.15
CA GLY A 437 -6.54 -11.94 14.48
C GLY A 437 -7.76 -12.87 14.61
N VAL A 438 -7.58 -14.13 14.21
CA VAL A 438 -8.54 -15.22 14.38
C VAL A 438 -7.84 -16.39 15.05
N LEU A 439 -8.28 -16.79 16.24
CA LEU A 439 -7.73 -17.94 16.96
C LEU A 439 -8.59 -19.18 16.74
N LEU A 440 -7.97 -20.25 16.24
CA LEU A 440 -8.54 -21.60 16.20
C LEU A 440 -7.88 -22.45 17.29
N ASP A 441 -8.62 -22.71 18.38
CA ASP A 441 -8.13 -23.48 19.53
C ASP A 441 -8.26 -24.99 19.30
N TRP A 442 -7.40 -25.51 18.42
CA TRP A 442 -7.39 -26.93 18.10
C TRP A 442 -7.05 -27.79 19.31
N TYR A 443 -6.12 -27.37 20.17
CA TYR A 443 -5.68 -28.17 21.31
C TYR A 443 -6.82 -28.47 22.30
N ALA A 444 -7.64 -27.47 22.65
CA ALA A 444 -8.79 -27.71 23.52
C ALA A 444 -9.87 -28.54 22.82
N TRP A 445 -10.13 -28.27 21.54
CA TRP A 445 -11.10 -29.04 20.74
C TRP A 445 -10.68 -30.52 20.63
N ALA A 446 -9.40 -30.80 20.40
CA ALA A 446 -8.84 -32.14 20.31
C ALA A 446 -9.03 -32.93 21.61
N GLN A 447 -8.75 -32.32 22.76
CA GLN A 447 -8.97 -32.92 24.06
C GLN A 447 -10.45 -33.26 24.30
N ALA A 448 -11.37 -32.37 23.92
CA ALA A 448 -12.80 -32.59 24.07
C ALA A 448 -13.34 -33.70 23.14
N ASN A 449 -12.69 -33.92 22.00
CA ASN A 449 -13.12 -34.87 20.97
C ASN A 449 -12.30 -36.18 20.95
N GLY A 450 -11.44 -36.40 21.95
CA GLY A 450 -10.69 -37.66 22.09
C GLY A 450 -9.50 -37.82 21.12
N GLU A 451 -9.03 -36.73 20.52
CA GLU A 451 -7.82 -36.70 19.70
C GLU A 451 -6.58 -36.64 20.60
N VAL A 452 -6.01 -37.80 20.93
CA VAL A 452 -4.86 -37.91 21.85
C VAL A 452 -3.55 -37.83 21.07
N LEU A 453 -3.09 -36.61 20.78
CA LEU A 453 -1.79 -36.34 20.18
C LEU A 453 -0.91 -35.50 21.12
N SER A 454 0.38 -35.83 21.19
CA SER A 454 1.34 -35.03 21.94
C SER A 454 1.81 -33.82 21.11
N PRO A 455 1.70 -32.57 21.62
CA PRO A 455 2.15 -31.39 20.89
C PRO A 455 3.66 -31.37 20.59
N ILE A 456 4.45 -32.08 21.40
CA ILE A 456 5.92 -32.14 21.32
C ILE A 456 6.44 -33.39 20.59
N GLN A 457 5.57 -34.12 19.89
CA GLN A 457 5.91 -35.24 19.01
C GLN A 457 5.30 -35.03 17.63
N THR A 458 5.78 -35.78 16.64
CA THR A 458 5.22 -35.74 15.29
C THR A 458 3.73 -36.09 15.28
N GLY A 459 2.90 -35.18 14.78
CA GLY A 459 1.47 -35.36 14.57
C GLY A 459 0.93 -34.28 13.63
N ALA A 460 -0.35 -34.33 13.25
CA ALA A 460 -0.94 -33.34 12.34
C ALA A 460 -2.25 -32.77 12.88
N VAL A 461 -2.34 -31.44 12.90
CA VAL A 461 -3.60 -30.70 12.98
C VAL A 461 -4.23 -30.75 11.60
N ARG A 462 -5.32 -31.51 11.47
CA ARG A 462 -6.01 -31.70 10.19
C ARG A 462 -6.89 -30.50 9.84
N LEU A 463 -6.95 -30.13 8.57
CA LEU A 463 -7.80 -29.07 8.04
C LEU A 463 -9.26 -29.29 8.40
N GLN A 464 -9.73 -30.54 8.35
CA GLN A 464 -11.11 -30.86 8.70
C GLN A 464 -11.45 -30.46 10.15
N HIS A 465 -10.51 -30.61 11.09
CA HIS A 465 -10.71 -30.19 12.47
C HIS A 465 -10.85 -28.66 12.57
N LEU A 466 -10.01 -27.91 11.84
CA LEU A 466 -10.08 -26.46 11.82
C LEU A 466 -11.40 -25.96 11.20
N LYS A 467 -11.87 -26.59 10.13
CA LYS A 467 -13.19 -26.30 9.52
C LYS A 467 -14.32 -26.56 10.52
N THR A 468 -14.29 -27.68 11.25
CA THR A 468 -15.26 -27.98 12.30
C THR A 468 -15.24 -26.94 13.43
N ILE A 469 -14.07 -26.51 13.90
CA ILE A 469 -13.94 -25.45 14.94
C ILE A 469 -14.56 -24.14 14.45
N VAL A 470 -14.30 -23.76 13.19
CA VAL A 470 -14.89 -22.56 12.56
C VAL A 470 -16.42 -22.63 12.55
N GLU A 471 -16.97 -23.78 12.17
CA GLU A 471 -18.42 -24.02 12.12
C GLU A 471 -19.06 -24.02 13.53
N GLU A 472 -18.50 -24.78 14.47
CA GLU A 472 -19.03 -24.94 15.85
C GLU A 472 -19.05 -23.61 16.62
N HIS A 473 -18.07 -22.75 16.38
CA HIS A 473 -17.98 -21.45 17.03
C HIS A 473 -18.51 -20.28 16.19
N GLY A 474 -19.06 -20.56 15.00
CA GLY A 474 -19.61 -19.53 14.11
C GLY A 474 -18.60 -18.45 13.72
N ILE A 475 -17.32 -18.84 13.52
CA ILE A 475 -16.23 -17.91 13.24
C ILE A 475 -16.33 -17.43 11.79
N SER A 476 -16.57 -16.14 11.60
CA SER A 476 -16.53 -15.53 10.26
C SER A 476 -15.10 -15.14 9.91
N ILE A 477 -14.46 -15.91 9.02
CA ILE A 477 -13.16 -15.57 8.41
C ILE A 477 -13.37 -14.53 7.30
N ARG A 478 -12.47 -13.55 7.23
CA ARG A 478 -12.49 -12.44 6.27
C ARG A 478 -11.12 -12.29 5.62
N GLN A 479 -11.10 -11.74 4.40
CA GLN A 479 -9.86 -11.41 3.73
C GLN A 479 -9.06 -10.38 4.55
N GLY A 480 -7.76 -10.64 4.69
CA GLY A 480 -6.85 -9.85 5.51
C GLY A 480 -6.73 -10.31 6.95
N ASP A 481 -7.49 -11.33 7.37
CA ASP A 481 -7.33 -11.92 8.71
C ASP A 481 -5.93 -12.51 8.91
N ILE A 482 -5.52 -12.56 10.17
CA ILE A 482 -4.27 -13.18 10.61
C ILE A 482 -4.64 -14.42 11.42
N LEU A 483 -4.35 -15.59 10.86
CA LEU A 483 -4.72 -16.87 11.45
C LEU A 483 -3.76 -17.25 12.57
N PHE A 484 -4.30 -17.65 13.72
CA PHE A 484 -3.57 -18.30 14.80
C PHE A 484 -4.15 -19.69 15.05
N ILE A 485 -3.30 -20.72 15.06
CA ILE A 485 -3.67 -22.08 15.45
C ILE A 485 -3.00 -22.40 16.78
N ARG A 486 -3.79 -22.74 17.81
CA ARG A 486 -3.26 -23.26 19.06
C ARG A 486 -3.19 -24.79 19.01
N CYS A 487 -1.98 -25.30 18.86
CA CYS A 487 -1.61 -26.71 18.82
C CYS A 487 -1.26 -27.28 20.21
N GLY A 488 -0.98 -26.43 21.21
CA GLY A 488 -0.66 -26.79 22.59
C GLY A 488 0.83 -26.96 22.88
N PHE A 489 1.71 -26.48 22.00
CA PHE A 489 3.15 -26.73 22.11
C PHE A 489 3.80 -25.98 23.29
N THR A 490 3.53 -24.69 23.45
CA THR A 490 4.07 -23.90 24.58
C THR A 490 3.60 -24.47 25.91
N ALA A 491 2.30 -24.80 26.01
CA ALA A 491 1.72 -25.46 27.18
C ALA A 491 2.41 -26.79 27.52
N ALA A 492 2.64 -27.65 26.53
CA ALA A 492 3.31 -28.93 26.73
C ALA A 492 4.80 -28.77 27.09
N TYR A 493 5.49 -27.80 26.48
CA TYR A 493 6.89 -27.52 26.77
C TYR A 493 7.10 -27.01 28.20
N GLU A 494 6.20 -26.15 28.70
CA GLU A 494 6.29 -25.63 30.08
C GLU A 494 6.07 -26.69 31.17
N GLN A 495 5.55 -27.88 30.82
CA GLN A 495 5.45 -29.02 31.76
C GLN A 495 6.74 -29.85 31.84
N LEU A 496 7.72 -29.61 30.97
CA LEU A 496 8.97 -30.36 30.95
C LEU A 496 9.90 -29.96 32.11
N SER A 497 10.59 -30.94 32.67
CA SER A 497 11.70 -30.69 33.59
C SER A 497 12.85 -29.96 32.88
N VAL A 498 13.74 -29.34 33.67
CA VAL A 498 14.95 -28.69 33.14
C VAL A 498 15.83 -29.67 32.37
N SER A 499 15.91 -30.94 32.81
CA SER A 499 16.63 -32.00 32.10
C SER A 499 16.01 -32.30 30.73
N GLU A 500 14.70 -32.43 30.66
CA GLU A 500 13.98 -32.68 29.40
C GLU A 500 14.08 -31.48 28.45
N CYS A 501 14.03 -30.24 28.97
CA CYS A 501 14.28 -29.03 28.19
C CYS A 501 15.69 -29.00 27.58
N LYS A 502 16.71 -29.45 28.33
CA LYS A 502 18.10 -29.52 27.83
C LYS A 502 18.29 -30.59 26.77
N ASP A 503 17.61 -31.73 26.92
CA ASP A 503 17.67 -32.85 25.99
C ASP A 503 16.64 -32.75 24.84
N PHE A 504 15.81 -31.70 24.85
CA PHE A 504 14.73 -31.52 23.88
C PHE A 504 15.17 -31.70 22.42
N PRO A 505 16.33 -31.17 21.95
CA PRO A 505 16.80 -31.37 20.58
C PRO A 505 17.09 -32.85 20.21
N ASN A 506 17.36 -33.71 21.19
CA ASN A 506 17.82 -35.09 20.97
C ASN A 506 16.78 -36.14 21.36
N ARG A 507 15.64 -35.71 21.93
CA ARG A 507 14.56 -36.60 22.40
C ARG A 507 14.05 -37.55 21.31
N GLN A 508 13.59 -38.73 21.73
CA GLN A 508 12.95 -39.71 20.86
C GLN A 508 11.63 -40.22 21.49
N PRO A 509 10.53 -40.31 20.72
CA PRO A 509 10.40 -39.85 19.33
C PRO A 509 10.48 -38.31 19.25
N GLY A 510 11.13 -37.82 18.20
CA GLY A 510 11.25 -36.38 17.92
C GLY A 510 10.07 -35.80 17.13
N GLY A 511 10.31 -34.62 16.55
CA GLY A 511 9.33 -33.90 15.73
C GLY A 511 8.29 -33.13 16.55
N TYR A 512 7.37 -32.47 15.87
CA TYR A 512 6.41 -31.56 16.48
C TYR A 512 5.05 -31.68 15.80
N LEU A 513 3.99 -31.50 16.57
CA LEU A 513 2.65 -31.37 16.06
C LEU A 513 2.53 -30.02 15.34
N GLY A 514 1.89 -29.99 14.19
CA GLY A 514 1.62 -28.74 13.47
C GLY A 514 0.58 -28.96 12.39
N PHE A 515 0.31 -27.93 11.61
CA PHE A 515 -0.71 -28.01 10.57
C PHE A 515 -0.31 -28.99 9.45
N GLU A 516 -1.28 -29.74 8.93
CA GLU A 516 -1.04 -30.68 7.84
C GLU A 516 -0.77 -29.94 6.51
N ALA A 517 0.20 -30.42 5.73
CA ALA A 517 0.59 -29.80 4.48
C ALA A 517 0.08 -30.59 3.27
N THR A 518 -1.19 -30.35 2.91
CA THR A 518 -1.82 -30.90 1.71
C THR A 518 -2.15 -29.77 0.72
N ARG A 519 -2.42 -30.10 -0.55
CA ARG A 519 -2.93 -29.11 -1.51
C ARG A 519 -4.27 -28.52 -1.07
N GLU A 520 -5.08 -29.27 -0.33
CA GLU A 520 -6.34 -28.76 0.24
C GLU A 520 -6.08 -27.75 1.37
N SER A 521 -5.12 -28.03 2.26
CA SER A 521 -4.68 -27.07 3.29
C SER A 521 -4.17 -25.78 2.67
N LEU A 522 -3.32 -25.88 1.64
CA LEU A 522 -2.83 -24.71 0.92
C LEU A 522 -3.95 -23.92 0.26
N ARG A 523 -4.89 -24.61 -0.42
CA ARG A 523 -6.07 -23.99 -1.02
C ARG A 523 -6.88 -23.24 0.02
N TRP A 524 -7.15 -23.87 1.16
CA TRP A 524 -7.94 -23.25 2.23
C TRP A 524 -7.27 -21.98 2.77
N LEU A 525 -5.96 -22.03 3.06
CA LEU A 525 -5.19 -20.86 3.50
C LEU A 525 -5.21 -19.73 2.46
N TRP A 526 -5.08 -20.09 1.18
CA TRP A 526 -5.07 -19.14 0.08
C TRP A 526 -6.44 -18.48 -0.12
N ASP A 527 -7.48 -19.29 -0.31
CA ASP A 527 -8.85 -18.86 -0.66
C ASP A 527 -9.53 -18.12 0.51
N CYS A 528 -9.18 -18.42 1.77
CA CYS A 528 -9.65 -17.64 2.93
C CYS A 528 -9.07 -16.22 2.97
N GLY A 529 -8.00 -15.94 2.21
CA GLY A 529 -7.44 -14.60 2.10
C GLY A 529 -6.66 -14.11 3.34
N PHE A 530 -6.07 -15.01 4.13
CA PHE A 530 -5.23 -14.64 5.28
C PHE A 530 -4.00 -13.79 4.90
N ALA A 531 -3.78 -12.67 5.59
CA ALA A 531 -2.59 -11.83 5.37
C ALA A 531 -1.30 -12.48 5.92
N ALA A 532 -1.42 -13.20 7.02
CA ALA A 532 -0.35 -13.94 7.68
C ALA A 532 -0.93 -15.14 8.45
N ILE A 533 -0.07 -16.11 8.77
CA ILE A 533 -0.44 -17.34 9.48
C ILE A 533 0.52 -17.56 10.65
N ALA A 534 0.02 -18.02 11.79
CA ALA A 534 0.80 -18.21 12.99
C ALA A 534 0.31 -19.41 13.81
N SER A 535 1.19 -19.96 14.64
CA SER A 535 0.84 -20.98 15.63
C SER A 535 1.69 -20.87 16.89
N ASP A 536 1.28 -21.58 17.94
CA ASP A 536 2.10 -21.79 19.13
C ASP A 536 3.15 -22.91 18.96
N SER A 537 3.18 -23.60 17.81
CA SER A 537 4.12 -24.70 17.56
C SER A 537 5.52 -24.22 17.21
N ALA A 538 6.51 -25.10 17.39
CA ALA A 538 7.91 -24.89 17.00
C ALA A 538 8.14 -24.82 15.48
N SER A 539 7.16 -25.27 14.71
CA SER A 539 7.06 -25.12 13.27
C SER A 539 5.58 -24.98 12.92
N PHE A 540 5.19 -24.06 12.03
CA PHE A 540 3.77 -23.89 11.70
C PHE A 540 3.14 -25.17 11.14
N GLU A 541 3.79 -25.79 10.16
CA GLU A 541 3.43 -27.12 9.70
C GLU A 541 4.09 -28.19 10.57
N ARG A 542 3.52 -29.40 10.59
CA ARG A 542 4.07 -30.51 11.37
C ARG A 542 5.54 -30.80 11.04
N GLY A 543 6.32 -31.17 12.06
CA GLY A 543 7.71 -31.58 11.91
C GLY A 543 7.89 -33.09 12.11
N PRO A 544 8.57 -33.83 11.22
CA PRO A 544 9.15 -33.38 9.95
C PRO A 544 8.06 -33.01 8.93
N ALA A 545 8.39 -32.11 7.99
CA ALA A 545 7.49 -31.59 6.95
C ALA A 545 7.13 -32.62 5.85
N THR A 546 7.63 -33.85 5.95
CA THR A 546 7.28 -34.97 5.05
C THR A 546 6.70 -36.13 5.85
N GLY A 547 5.89 -36.97 5.20
CA GLY A 547 5.30 -38.16 5.79
C GLY A 547 3.81 -38.32 5.47
N SER A 548 3.16 -39.28 6.11
CA SER A 548 1.80 -39.75 5.78
C SER A 548 0.66 -38.74 5.90
N TYR A 549 0.92 -37.55 6.46
CA TYR A 549 -0.09 -36.49 6.64
C TYR A 549 0.08 -35.33 5.64
N ASN A 550 1.16 -35.35 4.84
CA ASN A 550 1.47 -34.28 3.90
C ASN A 550 1.51 -34.86 2.49
N ASP A 551 1.05 -34.08 1.51
CA ASP A 551 1.21 -34.46 0.11
C ASP A 551 2.70 -34.50 -0.24
N PRO A 552 3.16 -35.44 -1.09
CA PRO A 552 4.53 -35.47 -1.54
C PRO A 552 4.94 -34.12 -2.14
N GLU A 553 6.11 -33.61 -1.75
CA GLU A 553 6.68 -32.33 -2.23
C GLU A 553 5.89 -31.06 -1.82
N VAL A 554 4.85 -31.17 -0.99
CA VAL A 554 4.13 -30.02 -0.44
C VAL A 554 4.67 -29.66 0.94
N THR A 555 5.06 -28.40 1.10
CA THR A 555 5.41 -27.82 2.41
C THR A 555 4.79 -26.44 2.51
N ILE A 556 4.15 -26.12 3.64
CA ILE A 556 3.56 -24.79 3.84
C ILE A 556 4.64 -23.71 3.80
N HIS A 557 5.83 -23.96 4.36
CA HIS A 557 6.93 -22.99 4.35
C HIS A 557 7.30 -22.50 2.94
N GLN A 558 7.51 -23.41 1.99
CA GLN A 558 7.86 -23.04 0.61
C GLN A 558 6.74 -22.23 -0.07
N TRP A 559 5.49 -22.65 0.09
CA TRP A 559 4.35 -22.02 -0.58
C TRP A 559 4.00 -20.68 0.04
N ALA A 560 3.88 -20.60 1.37
CA ALA A 560 3.55 -19.37 2.07
C ALA A 560 4.66 -18.32 1.91
N LEU A 561 5.91 -18.64 2.27
CA LEU A 561 6.99 -17.65 2.28
C LEU A 561 7.48 -17.31 0.86
N ALA A 562 7.93 -18.33 0.12
CA ALA A 562 8.53 -18.12 -1.20
C ALA A 562 7.49 -18.06 -2.34
N GLY A 563 6.37 -18.77 -2.23
CA GLY A 563 5.32 -18.74 -3.25
C GLY A 563 4.46 -17.47 -3.18
N TRP A 564 3.90 -17.19 -2.00
CA TRP A 564 2.83 -16.19 -1.84
C TRP A 564 3.28 -14.89 -1.19
N GLY A 565 4.43 -14.88 -0.53
CA GLY A 565 4.82 -13.77 0.33
C GLY A 565 3.88 -13.64 1.53
N MET A 566 3.56 -14.75 2.20
CA MET A 566 2.74 -14.80 3.40
C MET A 566 3.61 -15.10 4.61
N PRO A 567 3.76 -14.17 5.58
CA PRO A 567 4.57 -14.40 6.77
C PRO A 567 4.05 -15.58 7.62
N ILE A 568 4.99 -16.29 8.24
CA ILE A 568 4.73 -17.40 9.15
C ILE A 568 5.12 -16.98 10.57
N GLY A 569 4.24 -17.21 11.53
CA GLY A 569 4.47 -16.99 12.95
C GLY A 569 4.63 -18.32 13.70
N GLU A 570 5.66 -18.43 14.54
CA GLU A 570 5.96 -19.65 15.28
C GLU A 570 6.17 -19.35 16.76
N MET A 571 5.87 -20.35 17.61
CA MET A 571 6.06 -20.31 19.07
C MET A 571 5.38 -19.13 19.77
N PHE A 572 4.22 -18.67 19.28
CA PHE A 572 3.40 -17.70 20.01
C PHE A 572 2.83 -18.30 21.30
N ASP A 573 2.85 -17.56 22.40
CA ASP A 573 2.14 -17.97 23.62
C ASP A 573 0.64 -17.61 23.49
N LEU A 574 -0.19 -18.64 23.28
CA LEU A 574 -1.62 -18.48 23.05
C LEU A 574 -2.48 -18.88 24.26
N GLU A 575 -1.89 -19.22 25.40
CA GLU A 575 -2.63 -19.78 26.55
C GLU A 575 -3.63 -18.76 27.15
N ALA A 576 -3.14 -17.56 27.46
CA ALA A 576 -3.97 -16.51 28.04
C ALA A 576 -5.04 -16.02 27.06
N LEU A 577 -4.70 -15.94 25.76
CA LEU A 577 -5.64 -15.56 24.71
C LEU A 577 -6.74 -16.60 24.53
N ALA A 578 -6.40 -17.89 24.47
CA ALA A 578 -7.37 -18.97 24.37
C ALA A 578 -8.33 -18.99 25.58
N GLY A 579 -7.81 -18.76 26.79
CA GLY A 579 -8.63 -18.58 27.99
C GLY A 579 -9.62 -17.42 27.83
N ALA A 580 -9.13 -16.24 27.46
CA ALA A 580 -9.95 -15.04 27.30
C ALA A 580 -11.01 -15.19 26.20
N CYS A 581 -10.67 -15.82 25.06
CA CYS A 581 -11.59 -16.11 23.97
C CYS A 581 -12.71 -17.06 24.42
N ARG A 582 -12.37 -18.12 25.15
CA ARG A 582 -13.32 -19.12 25.67
C ARG A 582 -14.31 -18.51 26.66
N GLU A 583 -13.83 -17.70 27.60
CA GLU A 583 -14.69 -16.99 28.55
C GLU A 583 -15.72 -16.08 27.86
N ARG A 584 -15.36 -15.55 26.68
CA ARG A 584 -16.19 -14.59 25.93
C ARG A 584 -17.01 -15.21 24.81
N GLY A 585 -16.76 -16.47 24.46
CA GLY A 585 -17.26 -17.07 23.22
C GLY A 585 -16.87 -16.28 21.96
N ARG A 586 -15.74 -15.56 21.99
CA ARG A 586 -15.27 -14.69 20.89
C ARG A 586 -13.84 -15.06 20.52
N TRP A 587 -13.65 -15.52 19.29
CA TRP A 587 -12.38 -16.04 18.78
C TRP A 587 -11.66 -15.09 17.81
N THR A 588 -12.11 -13.84 17.75
CA THR A 588 -11.53 -12.75 16.96
C THR A 588 -11.07 -11.62 17.87
N PHE A 589 -9.98 -10.96 17.48
CA PHE A 589 -9.34 -9.90 18.28
C PHE A 589 -8.58 -8.94 17.38
N PHE A 590 -8.26 -7.76 17.90
CA PHE A 590 -7.32 -6.87 17.24
C PHE A 590 -5.89 -7.32 17.54
N LEU A 591 -5.08 -7.55 16.51
CA LEU A 591 -3.66 -7.85 16.63
C LEU A 591 -2.84 -6.61 16.34
N CYS A 592 -1.88 -6.32 17.21
CA CYS A 592 -0.78 -5.41 16.94
C CYS A 592 0.55 -6.16 17.07
N SER A 593 1.31 -6.30 15.98
CA SER A 593 2.65 -6.89 16.01
C SER A 593 3.61 -6.09 15.14
N VAL A 594 4.66 -5.54 15.74
CA VAL A 594 5.68 -4.76 15.03
C VAL A 594 7.04 -5.42 15.21
N PRO A 595 7.55 -6.12 14.16
CA PRO A 595 8.88 -6.71 14.18
C PRO A 595 9.99 -5.70 14.53
N LEU A 596 11.04 -6.18 15.20
CA LEU A 596 12.27 -5.40 15.44
C LEU A 596 12.80 -4.83 14.13
N LYS A 597 13.22 -3.57 14.20
CA LYS A 597 13.84 -2.81 13.11
C LYS A 597 15.34 -3.11 13.05
N VAL A 598 15.73 -4.20 12.41
CA VAL A 598 17.14 -4.61 12.36
C VAL A 598 17.80 -4.06 11.08
N SER A 599 18.39 -2.87 11.19
CA SER A 599 19.25 -2.28 10.16
C SER A 599 20.69 -2.83 10.23
N HIS A 600 21.57 -2.43 9.31
CA HIS A 600 22.95 -2.91 9.22
C HIS A 600 23.69 -3.00 10.57
N PRO A 601 24.45 -4.09 10.84
CA PRO A 601 25.41 -4.06 11.93
C PRO A 601 26.57 -3.13 11.55
N ILE A 602 26.74 -2.01 12.26
CA ILE A 602 28.03 -1.30 12.26
C ILE A 602 29.09 -2.30 12.75
N PRO A 603 30.23 -2.49 12.06
CA PRO A 603 31.28 -3.37 12.56
C PRO A 603 31.69 -2.95 13.98
N ARG A 604 31.54 -3.85 14.96
CA ARG A 604 32.14 -3.65 16.30
C ARG A 604 33.65 -3.56 16.09
N ARG A 605 34.27 -2.41 16.36
CA ARG A 605 35.69 -2.37 16.72
C ARG A 605 35.80 -2.96 18.13
N ARG A 606 36.12 -4.24 18.27
CA ARG A 606 36.79 -4.70 19.49
C ARG A 606 38.29 -4.60 19.25
N GLN A 607 38.96 -3.95 20.19
CA GLN A 607 40.40 -4.13 20.44
C GLN A 607 40.60 -5.64 20.64
N ASP A 608 41.46 -6.24 19.83
CA ASP A 608 41.94 -7.62 19.99
C ASP A 608 40.90 -8.72 19.68
N ASP A 609 40.68 -9.01 18.39
CA ASP A 609 40.88 -10.37 17.83
C ASP A 609 40.48 -10.47 16.34
N VAL A 610 41.13 -11.44 15.69
CA VAL A 610 41.14 -11.80 14.26
C VAL A 610 39.82 -11.56 13.51
N LEU A 611 39.94 -10.83 12.39
CA LEU A 611 38.91 -10.66 11.35
C LEU A 611 38.36 -12.02 10.89
N THR A 612 37.27 -12.47 11.51
CA THR A 612 36.35 -13.39 10.83
C THR A 612 35.47 -12.52 9.93
N THR A 613 35.76 -12.56 8.64
CA THR A 613 34.93 -11.97 7.58
C THR A 613 33.62 -12.76 7.46
N SER A 614 32.74 -12.66 8.45
CA SER A 614 31.34 -13.04 8.28
C SER A 614 30.70 -11.99 7.35
N LEU A 615 30.32 -12.39 6.15
CA LEU A 615 29.56 -11.56 5.22
C LEU A 615 28.27 -11.10 5.94
N LYS A 616 28.17 -9.80 6.25
CA LYS A 616 27.01 -9.22 6.93
C LYS A 616 25.98 -8.81 5.89
N ILE A 617 25.09 -9.73 5.55
CA ILE A 617 23.96 -9.48 4.64
C ILE A 617 22.95 -8.56 5.36
N PRO A 618 22.44 -7.49 4.71
CA PRO A 618 21.50 -6.57 5.36
C PRO A 618 20.10 -7.15 5.59
N GLY A 619 19.49 -6.77 6.73
CA GLY A 619 18.11 -7.07 7.13
C GLY A 619 17.89 -8.46 7.72
N GLY A 620 17.01 -8.59 8.72
CA GLY A 620 16.63 -9.86 9.30
C GLY A 620 15.83 -10.76 8.33
N VAL A 621 16.01 -12.08 8.43
CA VAL A 621 15.15 -13.07 7.76
C VAL A 621 13.94 -13.47 8.62
N ALA A 622 14.03 -13.23 9.93
CA ALA A 622 12.95 -13.30 10.90
C ALA A 622 13.20 -12.24 11.98
N SER A 623 12.19 -11.99 12.81
CA SER A 623 12.26 -11.06 13.93
C SER A 623 11.54 -11.66 15.14
N PRO A 624 12.06 -11.50 16.36
CA PRO A 624 11.31 -11.93 17.54
C PRO A 624 9.98 -11.16 17.60
N GLY A 625 8.96 -11.85 18.10
CA GLY A 625 7.62 -11.30 18.29
C GLY A 625 7.62 -10.14 19.26
N ASN A 626 6.78 -9.15 18.95
CA ASN A 626 6.26 -8.18 19.91
C ASN A 626 4.77 -8.02 19.59
N ALA A 627 4.01 -9.07 19.91
CA ALA A 627 2.62 -9.19 19.53
C ALA A 627 1.68 -9.05 20.72
N VAL A 628 0.66 -8.22 20.55
CA VAL A 628 -0.39 -8.01 21.54
C VAL A 628 -1.75 -8.24 20.88
N ALA A 629 -2.53 -9.16 21.46
CA ALA A 629 -3.95 -9.27 21.21
C ALA A 629 -4.72 -8.29 22.09
N ILE A 630 -5.69 -7.59 21.49
CA ILE A 630 -6.57 -6.65 22.17
C ILE A 630 -8.03 -7.06 21.92
N LEU A 631 -8.74 -7.40 22.99
CA LEU A 631 -10.15 -7.84 22.96
C LEU A 631 -11.15 -6.75 23.34
#